data_AF-A0A4S4GHH3-F1
#
_entry.id   AF-A0A4S4GHH3-F1
#
_cell.length_a   1.000
_cell.length_b   1.000
_cell.length_c   1.000
_cell.angle_alpha   90.00
_cell.angle_beta   90.00
_cell.angle_gamma   90.00
#
_symmetry.space_group_name_H-M   'P 1'
#
loop_
_entity.id
_entity.type
_entity.pdbx_description
1 polymer ?
#
loop_
_entity_poly.entity_id
_entity_poly.type
_entity_poly.pdbx_seq_one_letter_code
_entity_poly.pdbx_strand_id
1 'polypeptide(L)' 'MAKKTVASLQKGEGRTYSKVIKMEKSPKTGAYVFKEEMVPNDAVKAALK' A
#
# COMPACT_ATOMS: atom_id res chain seq x y z
N MET A 1 -33.75 -28.68 -4.26
CA MET A 1 -33.31 -27.38 -4.81
C MET A 1 -31.99 -27.02 -4.14
N ALA A 2 -30.85 -27.36 -4.78
CA ALA A 2 -29.54 -27.05 -4.23
C ALA A 2 -29.31 -25.54 -4.39
N LYS A 3 -29.30 -24.80 -3.28
CA LYS A 3 -28.83 -23.41 -3.27
C LYS A 3 -27.37 -23.43 -3.72
N LYS A 4 -27.11 -23.13 -5.00
CA LYS A 4 -25.77 -22.80 -5.49
C LYS A 4 -25.39 -21.49 -4.80
N THR A 5 -24.71 -21.59 -3.67
CA THR A 5 -24.02 -20.45 -3.08
C THR A 5 -22.84 -20.16 -4.00
N VAL A 6 -23.04 -19.27 -4.98
CA VAL A 6 -21.93 -18.73 -5.78
C VAL A 6 -21.17 -17.81 -4.85
N ALA A 7 -20.14 -18.34 -4.20
CA ALA A 7 -19.13 -17.51 -3.58
C ALA A 7 -18.44 -16.75 -4.71
N SER A 8 -18.87 -15.52 -4.95
CA SER A 8 -18.08 -14.56 -5.71
C SER A 8 -16.79 -14.36 -4.92
N LEU A 9 -15.73 -15.09 -5.26
CA LEU A 9 -14.39 -14.61 -4.93
C LEU A 9 -14.33 -13.20 -5.49
N GLN A 10 -14.14 -12.21 -4.62
CA GLN A 10 -13.78 -10.86 -5.04
C GLN A 10 -12.45 -10.99 -5.80
N LYS A 11 -12.54 -11.25 -7.12
CA LYS A 11 -11.47 -11.05 -8.10
C LYS A 11 -11.26 -9.54 -8.36
N GLY A 12 -11.61 -8.71 -7.38
CA GLY A 12 -11.37 -7.28 -7.38
C GLY A 12 -10.20 -7.05 -6.44
N GLU A 13 -9.00 -6.95 -7.01
CA GLU A 13 -7.84 -6.25 -6.49
C GLU A 13 -7.87 -5.99 -4.97
N GLY A 14 -7.76 -7.04 -4.15
CA GLY A 14 -7.85 -6.92 -2.68
C GLY A 14 -6.71 -6.14 -2.02
N ARG A 15 -5.86 -5.49 -2.83
CA ARG A 15 -4.65 -4.74 -2.43
C ARG A 15 -4.37 -3.65 -3.46
N THR A 16 -5.29 -2.73 -3.73
CA THR A 16 -5.05 -1.61 -4.66
C THR A 16 -4.04 -0.58 -4.14
N TYR A 17 -3.78 -0.61 -2.83
CA TYR A 17 -2.85 0.29 -2.16
C TYR A 17 -1.73 -0.47 -1.48
N SER A 18 -0.55 0.10 -1.54
CA SER A 18 0.67 -0.37 -0.89
C SER A 18 1.15 0.67 0.12
N LYS A 19 1.57 0.20 1.29
CA LYS A 19 2.20 1.03 2.32
C LYS A 19 3.68 1.18 1.99
N VAL A 20 4.08 2.39 1.61
CA VAL A 20 5.48 2.74 1.36
C VAL A 20 6.07 3.33 2.63
N ILE A 21 7.20 2.78 3.06
CA ILE A 21 7.96 3.26 4.23
C ILE A 21 9.29 3.83 3.71
N LYS A 22 9.46 5.15 3.79
CA LYS A 22 10.67 5.85 3.35
C LYS A 22 11.43 6.40 4.55
N MET A 23 12.75 6.31 4.50
CA MET A 23 13.62 6.95 5.48
C MET A 23 13.88 8.39 5.05
N GLU A 24 13.40 9.35 5.83
CA GLU A 24 13.68 10.78 5.64
C GLU A 24 14.64 11.26 6.74
N LYS A 25 15.59 12.13 6.37
CA LYS A 25 16.49 12.73 7.35
C LYS A 25 15.78 13.90 8.03
N SER A 26 15.64 13.84 9.35
CA SER A 26 15.07 14.92 10.15
C SER A 26 15.94 16.18 10.05
N PRO A 27 15.40 17.33 9.62
CA PRO A 27 16.16 18.58 9.54
C PRO A 27 16.53 19.14 10.92
N LYS A 28 15.82 18.72 11.99
CA LYS A 28 16.06 19.19 13.35
C LYS A 28 17.17 18.45 14.07
N THR A 29 17.30 17.15 13.85
CA THR A 29 18.19 16.27 14.62
C THR A 29 19.20 15.50 13.78
N GLY A 30 19.06 15.52 12.45
CA GLY A 30 19.92 14.77 11.53
C GLY A 30 19.71 13.25 11.56
N ALA A 31 18.84 12.74 12.44
CA ALA A 31 18.47 11.33 12.53
C ALA A 31 17.52 10.93 11.39
N TYR A 32 17.54 9.65 11.02
CA TYR A 32 16.57 9.10 10.07
C TYR A 32 15.26 8.76 10.78
N VAL A 33 14.16 9.22 10.19
CA VAL A 33 12.80 8.92 10.63
C VAL A 33 12.11 8.15 9.52
N PHE A 34 11.34 7.13 9.89
CA PHE A 34 10.50 6.42 8.96
C PHE A 34 9.20 7.18 8.74
N LYS A 35 8.92 7.54 7.51
CA LYS A 35 7.65 8.11 7.07
C LYS A 35 6.88 7.06 6.30
N GLU A 36 5.62 6.88 6.67
CA GLU A 36 4.73 5.89 6.08
C GLU A 36 3.66 6.57 5.23
N GLU A 37 3.44 6.09 4.01
CA GLU A 37 2.43 6.62 3.10
C GLU A 37 1.70 5.48 2.39
N MET A 38 0.38 5.58 2.26
CA MET A 38 -0.44 4.63 1.50
C MET A 38 -0.60 5.16 0.07
N VAL A 39 -0.03 4.47 -0.90
CA VAL A 39 -0.08 4.87 -2.31
C VAL A 39 -0.72 3.78 -3.16
N PRO A 40 -1.42 4.12 -4.26
CA PRO A 40 -1.87 3.13 -5.23
C PRO A 40 -0.69 2.31 -5.75
N ASN A 41 -0.90 1.02 -6.03
CA ASN A 41 0.16 0.10 -6.45
C ASN A 41 0.97 0.61 -7.66
N ASP A 42 0.30 1.23 -8.62
CA ASP A 42 0.95 1.76 -9.82
C ASP A 42 1.88 2.94 -9.52
N ALA A 43 1.62 3.67 -8.43
CA ALA A 43 2.38 4.83 -7.99
C ALA A 43 3.53 4.48 -7.04
N VAL A 44 3.65 3.22 -6.58
CA VAL A 44 4.71 2.78 -5.64
C VAL A 44 6.11 3.08 -6.16
N LYS A 45 6.37 2.86 -7.45
CA LYS A 45 7.68 3.12 -8.06
C LYS A 45 8.05 4.60 -8.09
N ALA A 46 7.05 5.49 -8.19
CA ALA A 46 7.27 6.93 -8.13
C ALA A 46 7.55 7.38 -6.68
N ALA A 47 6.86 6.81 -5.69
CA ALA A 47 7.04 7.11 -4.27
C ALA A 47 8.42 6.68 -3.72
N LEU A 48 9.04 5.66 -4.32
CA LEU A 48 10.36 5.14 -3.94
C LEU A 48 11.54 5.78 -4.67
N LYS A 49 11.32 6.61 -5.70
CA LYS A 49 12.38 7.44 -6.30
C LYS A 49 12.78 8.58 -5.35
#